data_AF-A0A7V5U9T5-F1
#
_entry.id   AF-A0A7V5U9T5-F1
#
_cell.length_a   1.000
_cell.length_b   1.000
_cell.length_c   1.000
_cell.angle_alpha   90.00
_cell.angle_beta   90.00
_cell.angle_gamma   90.00
#
_symmetry.space_group_name_H-M   'P 1'
#
loop_
_entity.id
_entity.type
_entity.pdbx_description
1 polymer ?
#
loop_
_entity_poly.entity_id
_entity_poly.type
_entity_poly.pdbx_seq_one_letter_code
_entity_poly.pdbx_strand_id
1 'polypeptide(L)'
;MDEKTDIGELTFSKPMSFDGEEYACLDPLSFNVRYGPYAFKIKNVLAYMVPIKSQYHRLLFPEVEKQMELLPGSRPFGNSIRKAYLCNAQIRTIKPGSNILFYRSGDQNGISVMGVVEDTFISSSPN
;
A
#
# COMPACT_ATOMS: atom_id res chain seq x y z
N MET A 1 17.09 10.91 -9.95
CA MET A 1 18.07 11.31 -10.96
C MET A 1 18.75 10.02 -11.35
N ASP A 2 18.55 9.57 -12.59
CA ASP A 2 18.93 8.23 -13.00
C ASP A 2 20.41 8.24 -13.36
N GLU A 3 21.26 7.91 -12.39
CA GLU A 3 22.70 7.81 -12.59
C GLU A 3 23.04 6.43 -13.14
N LYS A 4 23.95 6.40 -14.12
CA LYS A 4 24.49 5.15 -14.65
C LYS A 4 25.82 4.83 -13.96
N THR A 5 25.99 3.59 -13.54
CA THR A 5 27.29 3.10 -13.06
C THR A 5 28.29 3.01 -14.22
N ASP A 6 29.58 2.84 -13.91
CA ASP A 6 30.64 2.69 -14.92
C ASP A 6 30.41 1.49 -15.86
N ILE A 7 29.61 0.50 -15.44
CA ILE A 7 29.21 -0.68 -16.22
C ILE A 7 27.83 -0.53 -16.90
N GLY A 8 27.23 0.66 -16.83
CA GLY A 8 25.99 1.01 -17.54
C GLY A 8 24.68 0.65 -16.82
N GLU A 9 24.73 0.24 -15.54
CA GLU A 9 23.54 -0.06 -14.75
C GLU A 9 22.84 1.20 -14.27
N LEU A 10 21.51 1.16 -14.17
CA LEU A 10 20.72 2.28 -13.64
C LEU A 10 20.67 2.22 -12.11
N THR A 11 21.06 3.31 -11.45
CA THR A 11 20.95 3.48 -10.01
C THR A 11 19.70 4.27 -9.67
N PHE A 12 18.87 3.69 -8.79
CA PHE A 12 17.70 4.36 -8.22
C PHE A 12 17.88 4.49 -6.71
N SER A 13 17.79 5.72 -6.20
CA SER A 13 17.86 6.01 -4.77
C SER A 13 16.66 6.86 -4.34
N LYS A 14 16.18 6.60 -3.12
CA LYS A 14 15.16 7.43 -2.48
C LYS A 14 15.80 8.27 -1.38
N PRO A 15 15.43 9.55 -1.24
CA PRO A 15 15.85 10.35 -0.10
C PRO A 15 15.30 9.75 1.20
N MET A 16 16.14 9.71 2.24
CA MET A 16 15.78 9.16 3.55
C MET A 16 15.23 10.22 4.51
N SER A 17 15.31 11.50 4.16
CA SER A 17 14.79 12.59 4.99
C SER A 17 14.06 13.60 4.13
N PHE A 18 13.10 14.28 4.74
CA PHE A 18 12.31 15.36 4.16
C PHE A 18 12.30 16.51 5.16
N ASP A 19 12.18 17.74 4.69
CA ASP A 19 11.97 18.89 5.56
C ASP A 19 10.48 19.16 5.82
N GLY A 20 10.20 20.16 6.69
CA GLY A 20 8.83 20.52 7.05
C GLY A 20 8.03 21.13 5.91
N GLU A 21 8.69 21.82 4.97
CA GLU A 21 8.05 22.45 3.81
C GLU A 21 7.66 21.38 2.78
N GLU A 22 8.57 20.46 2.45
CA GLU A 22 8.31 19.29 1.61
C GLU A 22 7.17 18.45 2.18
N TYR A 23 7.17 18.23 3.50
CA TYR A 23 6.08 17.51 4.17
C TYR A 23 4.76 18.26 4.07
N ALA A 24 4.74 19.59 4.10
CA ALA A 24 3.51 20.37 4.01
C ALA A 24 2.98 20.46 2.57
N CYS A 25 3.86 20.72 1.61
CA CYS A 25 3.53 21.08 0.23
C CYS A 25 3.25 19.88 -0.67
N LEU A 26 3.94 18.75 -0.47
CA LEU A 26 3.73 17.58 -1.32
C LEU A 26 2.34 16.97 -1.09
N ASP A 27 1.65 16.62 -2.17
CA ASP A 27 0.43 15.84 -2.03
C ASP A 27 0.74 14.46 -1.40
N PRO A 28 -0.24 13.83 -0.74
CA PRO A 28 0.01 12.59 -0.01
C PRO A 28 0.55 11.45 -0.86
N LEU A 29 0.11 11.29 -2.11
CA LEU A 29 0.59 10.20 -2.96
C LEU A 29 2.05 10.46 -3.37
N SER A 30 2.35 11.65 -3.88
CA SER A 30 3.72 12.00 -4.29
C SER A 30 4.72 11.92 -3.14
N PHE A 31 4.32 12.33 -1.94
CA PHE A 31 5.15 12.19 -0.74
C PHE A 31 5.50 10.72 -0.46
N ASN A 32 4.49 9.84 -0.45
CA ASN A 32 4.69 8.42 -0.16
C ASN A 32 5.46 7.71 -1.27
N VAL A 33 5.30 8.10 -2.54
CA VAL A 33 6.13 7.58 -3.65
C VAL A 33 7.59 7.98 -3.46
N ARG A 34 7.86 9.23 -3.07
CA ARG A 34 9.21 9.78 -2.93
C ARG A 34 9.97 9.25 -1.71
N TYR A 35 9.32 9.19 -0.54
CA TYR A 35 9.98 8.88 0.73
C TYR A 35 9.59 7.52 1.35
N GLY A 36 8.57 6.84 0.80
CA GLY A 36 8.22 5.49 1.24
C GLY A 36 9.26 4.44 0.82
N PRO A 37 9.45 3.36 1.58
CA PRO A 37 8.69 2.95 2.77
C PRO A 37 9.19 3.58 4.08
N TYR A 38 10.30 4.32 4.05
CA TYR A 38 10.91 4.88 5.26
C TYR A 38 10.01 5.90 5.95
N ALA A 39 9.37 6.79 5.17
CA ALA A 39 8.43 7.76 5.67
C ALA A 39 7.03 7.52 5.14
N PHE A 40 6.03 7.87 5.95
CA PHE A 40 4.62 7.73 5.62
C PHE A 40 3.84 8.99 6.02
N LYS A 41 3.06 9.56 5.09
CA LYS A 41 2.30 10.78 5.37
C LYS A 41 1.00 10.46 6.12
N ILE A 42 0.87 10.98 7.35
CA ILE A 42 -0.31 10.74 8.21
C ILE A 42 -1.09 12.00 8.53
N LYS A 43 -0.46 13.19 8.48
CA LYS A 43 -1.16 14.45 8.79
C LYS A 43 -1.87 14.97 7.55
N ASN A 44 -3.09 15.47 7.73
CA ASN A 44 -3.93 16.03 6.67
C ASN A 44 -4.21 15.02 5.54
N VAL A 45 -4.28 13.72 5.87
CA VAL A 45 -4.61 12.64 4.93
C VAL A 45 -5.86 11.92 5.42
N LEU A 46 -6.78 11.62 4.50
CA LEU A 46 -7.95 10.80 4.82
C LEU A 46 -7.51 9.36 5.10
N ALA A 47 -8.01 8.78 6.19
CA ALA A 47 -7.71 7.40 6.57
C ALA A 47 -8.99 6.57 6.61
N TYR A 48 -8.92 5.35 6.05
CA TYR A 48 -10.04 4.42 5.96
C TYR A 48 -9.66 3.08 6.58
N MET A 49 -10.52 2.57 7.44
CA MET A 49 -10.38 1.23 8.00
C MET A 49 -11.20 0.23 7.19
N VAL A 50 -10.56 -0.83 6.73
CA VAL A 50 -11.16 -1.89 5.92
C VAL A 50 -11.16 -3.19 6.72
N PRO A 51 -12.34 -3.65 7.19
CA PRO A 51 -12.44 -4.97 7.76
C PRO A 51 -12.24 -6.04 6.68
N ILE A 52 -11.34 -6.99 6.93
CA ILE A 52 -11.03 -8.07 5.98
C ILE A 52 -11.08 -9.44 6.68
N LYS A 53 -11.73 -10.42 6.02
CA LYS A 53 -11.78 -11.80 6.50
C LYS A 53 -10.38 -12.43 6.45
N SER A 54 -10.02 -13.22 7.46
CA SER A 54 -8.68 -13.81 7.59
C SER A 54 -8.23 -14.59 6.34
N GLN A 55 -9.14 -15.28 5.64
CA GLN A 55 -8.84 -16.01 4.40
C GLN A 55 -8.39 -15.09 3.25
N TYR A 56 -9.02 -13.91 3.10
CA TYR A 56 -8.67 -12.93 2.08
C TYR A 56 -7.45 -12.11 2.49
N HIS A 57 -7.28 -11.86 3.78
CA HIS A 57 -6.07 -11.26 4.32
C HIS A 57 -4.83 -12.08 3.98
N ARG A 58 -4.86 -13.40 4.24
CA ARG A 58 -3.77 -14.34 3.90
C ARG A 58 -3.48 -14.42 2.39
N LEU A 59 -4.49 -14.15 1.56
CA LEU A 59 -4.32 -14.08 0.10
C LEU A 59 -3.64 -12.77 -0.31
N LEU A 60 -4.13 -11.64 0.20
CA LEU A 60 -3.68 -10.32 -0.21
C LEU A 60 -2.33 -9.94 0.41
N PHE A 61 -2.06 -10.41 1.64
CA PHE A 61 -0.88 -10.08 2.44
C PHE A 61 -0.22 -11.34 3.04
N PRO A 62 0.25 -12.30 2.24
CA PRO A 62 0.95 -13.47 2.76
C PRO A 62 2.26 -13.12 3.50
N GLU A 63 2.87 -11.97 3.19
CA GLU A 63 4.13 -11.50 3.78
C GLU A 63 4.03 -11.15 5.28
N VAL A 64 2.83 -10.88 5.78
CA VAL A 64 2.60 -10.58 7.21
C VAL A 64 2.09 -11.79 8.00
N GLU A 65 1.93 -12.94 7.35
CA GLU A 65 1.57 -14.18 8.05
C GLU A 65 2.77 -14.74 8.80
N LYS A 66 2.52 -15.29 9.99
CA LYS A 66 3.58 -15.83 10.87
C LYS A 66 4.39 -16.97 10.23
N GLN A 67 3.76 -17.71 9.32
CA GLN A 67 4.35 -18.85 8.64
C GLN A 67 4.05 -18.72 7.15
N MET A 68 5.11 -18.58 6.35
CA MET A 68 4.99 -18.65 4.90
C MET A 68 4.77 -20.09 4.46
N GLU A 69 4.07 -20.28 3.33
CA GLU A 69 3.94 -21.59 2.72
C GLU A 69 5.33 -22.13 2.34
N LEU A 70 5.62 -23.38 2.71
CA LEU A 70 6.91 -24.03 2.45
C LEU A 70 7.17 -24.21 0.95
N LEU A 71 6.11 -24.29 0.15
CA LEU A 71 6.18 -24.43 -1.30
C LEU A 71 6.10 -23.05 -1.96
N PRO A 72 7.17 -22.57 -2.60
CA PRO A 72 7.13 -21.33 -3.35
C PRO A 72 6.18 -21.47 -4.56
N GLY A 73 5.48 -20.39 -4.92
CA GLY A 73 4.69 -20.32 -6.17
C GLY A 73 3.19 -20.64 -6.07
N SER A 74 2.68 -21.02 -4.90
CA SER A 74 1.22 -21.13 -4.67
C SER A 74 0.50 -19.78 -4.87
N ARG A 75 1.19 -18.66 -4.56
CA ARG A 75 0.64 -17.29 -4.62
C ARG A 75 1.72 -16.25 -5.02
N PRO A 76 2.17 -16.23 -6.29
CA PRO A 76 3.24 -15.32 -6.72
C PRO A 76 2.85 -13.83 -6.59
N PHE A 77 1.55 -13.53 -6.52
CA PHE A 77 1.00 -12.19 -6.30
C PHE A 77 1.19 -11.65 -4.87
N GLY A 78 1.62 -12.49 -3.92
CA GLY A 78 1.83 -12.07 -2.54
C GLY A 78 2.85 -10.94 -2.37
N ASN A 79 3.97 -11.03 -3.08
CA ASN A 79 5.11 -10.12 -2.93
C ASN A 79 5.01 -8.88 -3.83
N SER A 80 3.84 -8.56 -4.38
CA SER A 80 3.69 -7.36 -5.19
C SER A 80 3.68 -6.11 -4.31
N ILE A 81 4.43 -5.09 -4.72
CA ILE A 81 4.42 -3.76 -4.05
C ILE A 81 3.04 -3.12 -4.21
N ARG A 82 2.40 -3.31 -5.37
CA ARG A 82 1.04 -2.83 -5.67
C ARG A 82 0.06 -3.97 -5.53
N LYS A 83 -1.05 -3.71 -4.83
CA LYS A 83 -2.11 -4.69 -4.57
C LYS A 83 -3.46 -4.08 -4.93
N ALA A 84 -4.35 -4.91 -5.49
CA ALA A 84 -5.72 -4.51 -5.81
C ALA A 84 -6.68 -5.13 -4.78
N TYR A 85 -7.53 -4.30 -4.17
CA TYR A 85 -8.57 -4.74 -3.26
C TYR A 85 -9.95 -4.49 -3.85
N LEU A 86 -10.70 -5.56 -4.10
CA LEU A 86 -12.07 -5.50 -4.59
C LEU A 86 -13.05 -5.63 -3.43
N CYS A 87 -14.03 -4.74 -3.37
CA CYS A 87 -15.09 -4.79 -2.36
C CYS A 87 -16.42 -4.25 -2.91
N ASN A 88 -17.50 -4.52 -2.16
CA ASN A 88 -18.83 -3.98 -2.42
C ASN A 88 -19.19 -2.83 -1.45
N ALA A 89 -18.18 -2.11 -0.95
CA ALA A 89 -18.43 -0.98 -0.05
C ALA A 89 -19.16 0.14 -0.81
N GLN A 90 -20.08 0.83 -0.14
CA GLN A 90 -20.81 1.97 -0.71
C GLN A 90 -20.02 3.28 -0.65
N ILE A 91 -18.87 3.30 0.02
CA ILE A 91 -18.02 4.48 0.09
C ILE A 91 -17.44 4.80 -1.29
N ARG A 92 -17.51 6.09 -1.66
CA ARG A 92 -17.01 6.64 -2.94
C ARG A 92 -16.07 7.82 -2.76
N THR A 93 -15.71 8.12 -1.51
CA THR A 93 -14.89 9.29 -1.15
C THR A 93 -13.40 8.99 -1.09
N ILE A 94 -13.01 7.72 -1.25
CA ILE A 94 -11.60 7.32 -1.25
C ILE A 94 -10.92 7.96 -2.46
N LYS A 95 -9.78 8.62 -2.24
CA LYS A 95 -9.00 9.30 -3.29
C LYS A 95 -7.57 8.80 -3.30
N PRO A 96 -6.85 8.95 -4.43
CA PRO A 96 -5.39 8.79 -4.46
C PRO A 96 -4.71 9.53 -3.31
N GLY A 97 -3.73 8.88 -2.67
CA GLY A 97 -3.02 9.38 -1.50
C GLY A 97 -3.72 9.13 -0.15
N SER A 98 -4.96 8.61 -0.13
CA SER A 98 -5.63 8.23 1.13
C SER A 98 -4.91 7.05 1.80
N ASN A 99 -4.91 7.04 3.12
CA ASN A 99 -4.39 5.94 3.91
C ASN A 99 -5.45 4.85 4.08
N ILE A 100 -5.06 3.59 3.89
CA ILE A 100 -5.94 2.44 4.06
C ILE A 100 -5.36 1.49 5.11
N LEU A 101 -6.20 1.08 6.07
CA LEU A 101 -5.83 0.27 7.22
C LEU A 101 -6.63 -1.03 7.16
N PHE A 102 -5.97 -2.16 6.93
CA PHE A 102 -6.64 -3.46 6.90
C PHE A 102 -6.75 -4.01 8.31
N TYR A 103 -7.99 -4.12 8.80
CA TYR A 103 -8.33 -4.67 10.11
C TYR A 103 -8.78 -6.14 9.97
N ARG A 104 -8.04 -7.06 10.58
CA ARG A 104 -8.33 -8.50 10.54
C ARG A 104 -9.13 -8.92 11.77
N SER A 105 -10.44 -9.04 11.60
CA SER A 105 -11.40 -9.20 12.70
C SER A 105 -11.59 -10.63 13.22
N GLY A 106 -10.99 -11.65 12.59
CA GLY A 106 -11.25 -13.06 12.93
C GLY A 106 -10.37 -13.60 14.06
N ASP A 107 -9.06 -13.53 13.85
CA ASP A 107 -8.05 -14.21 14.67
C ASP A 107 -6.98 -13.26 15.24
N GLN A 108 -6.68 -12.13 14.57
CA GLN A 108 -5.75 -11.13 15.09
C GLN A 108 -6.43 -9.98 15.86
N ASN A 109 -7.69 -9.65 15.53
CA ASN A 109 -8.45 -8.54 16.11
C ASN A 109 -7.68 -7.20 16.10
N GLY A 110 -6.94 -6.94 15.01
CA GLY A 110 -6.05 -5.80 14.92
C GLY A 110 -5.80 -5.34 13.48
N ILE A 111 -5.17 -4.17 13.37
CA ILE A 111 -4.63 -3.67 12.10
C ILE A 111 -3.31 -4.40 11.84
N SER A 112 -3.23 -5.09 10.71
CA SER A 112 -2.07 -5.88 10.32
C SER A 112 -1.30 -5.25 9.16
N VAL A 113 -1.99 -4.48 8.30
CA VAL A 113 -1.38 -3.84 7.13
C VAL A 113 -1.92 -2.42 6.95
N MET A 114 -1.02 -1.51 6.59
CA MET A 114 -1.32 -0.15 6.15
C MET A 114 -0.84 0.02 4.71
N GLY A 115 -1.59 0.77 3.92
CA GLY A 115 -1.20 1.14 2.56
C GLY A 115 -1.62 2.56 2.20
N VAL A 116 -1.18 3.00 1.03
CA VAL A 116 -1.61 4.24 0.38
C VAL A 116 -2.41 3.87 -0.86
N VAL A 117 -3.57 4.49 -1.02
CA VAL A 117 -4.40 4.31 -2.22
C VAL A 117 -3.70 5.00 -3.39
N GLU A 118 -3.32 4.23 -4.40
CA GLU A 118 -2.80 4.79 -5.66
C GLU A 118 -3.95 5.25 -6.57
N ASP A 119 -4.99 4.44 -6.69
CA ASP A 119 -6.17 4.73 -7.51
C ASP A 119 -7.42 3.97 -7.02
N THR A 120 -8.60 4.40 -7.46
CA THR A 120 -9.89 3.76 -7.17
C THR A 120 -10.72 3.60 -8.43
N PHE A 121 -11.19 2.39 -8.70
CA PHE A 121 -12.10 2.12 -9.80
C PHE A 121 -13.48 1.70 -9.27
N ILE A 122 -14.53 2.32 -9.80
CA ILE A 122 -15.92 1.94 -9.51
C ILE A 122 -16.45 1.20 -10.73
N SER A 123 -16.82 -0.06 -10.55
CA SER A 123 -17.51 -0.79 -11.60
C SER A 123 -18.85 -0.12 -11.90
N SER A 124 -19.06 0.28 -13.15
CA SER A 124 -20.27 0.98 -13.62
C SER A 124 -21.30 0.04 -14.25
N SER A 125 -21.02 -1.26 -14.42
CA SER A 125 -21.98 -2.23 -15.00
C SER A 125 -21.60 -3.68 -14.68
N PRO A 126 -22.52 -4.51 -14.16
CA PRO A 126 -22.43 -5.96 -14.24
C PRO A 126 -23.04 -6.40 -15.57
N ASN A 127 -22.21 -6.66 -16.58
CA ASN A 127 -22.63 -7.42 -17.76
C ASN A 127 -22.15 -8.87 -17.59
#